data_AF-A0ABD0S3J7-F1
#
_entry.id   AF-A0ABD0S3J7-F1
#
_cell.length_a   1.000
_cell.length_b   1.000
_cell.length_c   1.000
_cell.angle_alpha   90.00
_cell.angle_beta   90.00
_cell.angle_gamma   90.00
#
_symmetry.space_group_name_H-M   'P 1'
#
loop_
_entity.id
_entity.type
_entity.pdbx_description
1 polymer ?
#
loop_
_entity_poly.entity_id
_entity_poly.type
_entity_poly.pdbx_seq_one_letter_code
_entity_poly.pdbx_strand_id
1 'polypeptide(L)'
;MKVIASVALCLLACVGALAADQCYQDVSLDCGQASNTLALPRCNAIYGEYGRHGNVAKELQAYANLHLERSYEYLLSAAYFNNYQMNRAGFSKLFKKLSDDAWEKTIDLIKHVTMRGDVMNFAQRSIQKPVEKKNYTVELHELESLAKALDTQKELAERAFYIHREAIRNSEHLHDPEVAQYLEEEFVEYQGKRIRDLAGHTSDLKQFITNNGQDLSLALYLFDEYLQKVV
;
A
#
# COMPACT_ATOMS: atom_id res chain seq x y z
N MET A 1 -66.40 -9.48 -34.85
CA MET A 1 -66.14 -8.04 -34.71
C MET A 1 -65.18 -7.82 -33.56
N LYS A 2 -64.07 -7.12 -33.86
CA LYS A 2 -63.16 -6.38 -32.95
C LYS A 2 -62.21 -7.17 -32.04
N VAL A 3 -61.04 -7.39 -32.65
CA VAL A 3 -59.68 -7.41 -32.08
C VAL A 3 -59.39 -6.12 -31.30
N ILE A 4 -58.86 -6.24 -30.07
CA ILE A 4 -58.06 -5.22 -29.33
C ILE A 4 -57.16 -6.07 -28.41
N ALA A 5 -55.87 -6.35 -28.63
CA ALA A 5 -54.68 -5.58 -29.01
C ALA A 5 -54.27 -4.50 -27.99
N SER A 6 -53.04 -4.67 -27.47
CA SER A 6 -52.15 -3.62 -26.91
C SER A 6 -52.28 -3.35 -25.40
N VAL A 7 -51.22 -3.20 -24.61
CA VAL A 7 -49.76 -3.18 -24.83
C VAL A 7 -49.11 -3.46 -23.47
N ALA A 8 -48.12 -4.36 -23.46
CA ALA A 8 -47.19 -4.52 -22.36
C ALA A 8 -46.25 -3.32 -22.35
N LEU A 9 -46.29 -2.50 -21.30
CA LEU A 9 -45.29 -1.47 -21.09
C LEU A 9 -44.18 -2.05 -20.20
N CYS A 10 -43.14 -2.55 -20.86
CA CYS A 10 -41.84 -2.81 -20.25
C CYS A 10 -41.36 -1.53 -19.56
N LEU A 11 -41.35 -1.52 -18.23
CA LEU A 11 -40.49 -0.65 -17.44
C LEU A 11 -39.05 -1.10 -17.67
N LEU A 12 -38.49 -0.66 -18.79
CA LEU A 12 -37.07 -0.76 -19.08
C LEU A 12 -36.31 0.05 -18.03
N ALA A 13 -35.46 -0.67 -17.30
CA ALA A 13 -34.49 -0.14 -16.37
C ALA A 13 -33.60 0.91 -17.05
N CYS A 14 -33.84 2.19 -16.76
CA CYS A 14 -32.85 3.25 -16.96
C CYS A 14 -32.14 3.51 -15.62
N VAL A 15 -31.24 2.60 -15.22
CA VAL A 15 -30.36 2.82 -14.04
C VAL A 15 -28.94 3.23 -14.47
N GLY A 16 -28.67 3.34 -15.77
CA GLY A 16 -27.31 3.49 -16.30
C GLY A 16 -26.78 4.92 -16.55
N ALA A 17 -27.51 6.00 -16.24
CA ALA A 17 -27.12 7.34 -16.73
C ALA A 17 -27.35 8.53 -15.77
N LEU A 18 -27.44 8.30 -14.44
CA LEU A 18 -27.68 9.39 -13.46
C LEU A 18 -26.40 10.07 -12.90
N ALA A 19 -25.23 9.69 -13.39
CA ALA A 19 -23.95 10.26 -12.92
C ALA A 19 -23.47 11.47 -13.74
N ALA A 20 -23.99 11.67 -14.95
CA ALA A 20 -23.65 12.84 -15.76
C ALA A 20 -24.33 14.09 -15.17
N ASP A 21 -23.55 15.14 -14.94
CA ASP A 21 -23.98 16.50 -14.56
C ASP A 21 -24.28 16.79 -13.08
N GLN A 22 -23.81 16.00 -12.12
CA GLN A 22 -24.09 16.26 -10.70
C GLN A 22 -23.47 17.56 -10.15
N CYS A 23 -22.18 17.81 -10.37
CA CYS A 23 -21.53 19.07 -9.99
C CYS A 23 -22.08 20.25 -10.80
N TYR A 24 -22.32 20.06 -12.10
CA TYR A 24 -22.91 21.10 -12.95
C TYR A 24 -24.30 21.52 -12.45
N GLN A 25 -25.13 20.55 -12.03
CA GLN A 25 -26.42 20.82 -11.40
C GLN A 25 -26.27 21.56 -10.07
N ASP A 26 -25.32 21.19 -9.21
CA ASP A 26 -25.01 21.95 -7.98
C ASP A 26 -24.71 23.41 -8.30
N VAL A 27 -23.85 23.66 -9.28
CA VAL A 27 -23.50 25.02 -9.73
C VAL A 27 -24.71 25.75 -10.29
N SER A 28 -25.48 25.11 -11.17
CA SER A 28 -26.66 25.74 -11.78
C SER A 28 -27.74 26.09 -10.73
N LEU A 29 -27.87 25.30 -9.66
CA LEU A 29 -28.81 25.56 -8.58
C LEU A 29 -28.30 26.64 -7.64
N ASP A 30 -27.08 26.49 -7.10
CA ASP A 30 -26.50 27.42 -6.14
C ASP A 30 -26.26 28.81 -6.74
N CYS A 31 -25.86 28.88 -8.02
CA CYS A 31 -25.64 30.15 -8.73
C CYS A 31 -26.91 30.71 -9.41
N GLY A 32 -27.92 29.88 -9.66
CA GLY A 32 -29.19 30.29 -10.28
C GLY A 32 -30.19 30.86 -9.29
N GLN A 33 -30.10 30.45 -8.01
CA GLN A 33 -30.86 31.05 -6.92
C GLN A 33 -30.08 32.23 -6.31
N ALA A 34 -30.78 33.22 -5.74
CA ALA A 34 -30.17 34.27 -4.92
C ALA A 34 -29.69 33.72 -3.55
N SER A 35 -28.99 32.59 -3.59
CA SER A 35 -28.36 31.95 -2.43
C SER A 35 -27.13 32.75 -2.04
N ASN A 36 -26.96 33.00 -0.74
CA ASN A 36 -25.75 33.61 -0.19
C ASN A 36 -24.67 32.56 0.15
N THR A 37 -24.92 31.28 -0.15
CA THR A 37 -24.03 30.16 0.18
C THR A 37 -23.79 29.29 -1.07
N LEU A 38 -22.52 28.97 -1.32
CA LEU A 38 -22.07 28.14 -2.45
C LEU A 38 -21.45 26.86 -1.88
N ALA A 39 -22.26 25.81 -1.72
CA ALA A 39 -21.86 24.59 -1.02
C ALA A 39 -21.19 23.58 -1.96
N LEU A 40 -21.72 23.43 -3.19
CA LEU A 40 -21.17 22.58 -4.26
C LEU A 40 -20.68 21.19 -3.80
N PRO A 41 -21.49 20.41 -3.05
CA PRO A 41 -21.03 19.20 -2.38
C PRO A 41 -20.51 18.10 -3.32
N ARG A 42 -20.93 18.10 -4.59
CA ARG A 42 -20.54 17.09 -5.59
C ARG A 42 -19.43 17.57 -6.52
N CYS A 43 -18.93 18.79 -6.34
CA CYS A 43 -17.80 19.34 -7.07
C CYS A 43 -16.48 19.00 -6.36
N ASN A 44 -16.11 17.72 -6.41
CA ASN A 44 -14.87 17.18 -5.85
C ASN A 44 -14.31 16.07 -6.76
N ALA A 45 -13.19 15.47 -6.36
CA ALA A 45 -12.52 14.43 -7.15
C ALA A 45 -13.05 12.99 -6.88
N ILE A 46 -14.17 12.84 -6.14
CA ILE A 46 -14.73 11.52 -5.86
C ILE A 46 -15.52 11.04 -7.09
N TYR A 47 -15.08 9.93 -7.66
CA TYR A 47 -15.78 9.19 -8.72
C TYR A 47 -15.75 7.69 -8.44
N GLY A 48 -16.59 6.91 -9.14
CA GLY A 48 -16.68 5.46 -8.95
C GLY A 48 -17.13 5.06 -7.55
N GLU A 49 -17.84 5.95 -6.85
CA GLU A 49 -18.29 5.76 -5.46
C GLU A 49 -17.13 5.50 -4.45
N TYR A 50 -15.93 5.97 -4.76
CA TYR A 50 -14.76 5.87 -3.90
C TYR A 50 -15.05 6.41 -2.48
N GLY A 51 -14.74 5.60 -1.47
CA GLY A 51 -15.00 5.91 -0.06
C GLY A 51 -16.45 5.78 0.40
N ARG A 52 -17.41 5.54 -0.51
CA ARG A 52 -18.85 5.35 -0.17
C ARG A 52 -19.22 3.90 0.08
N HIS A 53 -18.61 2.98 -0.68
CA HIS A 53 -18.80 1.54 -0.53
C HIS A 53 -17.46 0.83 -0.26
N GLY A 54 -17.55 -0.35 0.39
CA GLY A 54 -16.39 -1.16 0.73
C GLY A 54 -15.41 -0.47 1.70
N ASN A 55 -14.18 -0.98 1.75
CA ASN A 55 -13.16 -0.51 2.68
C ASN A 55 -11.91 0.06 1.99
N VAL A 56 -11.89 0.12 0.65
CA VAL A 56 -10.70 0.46 -0.14
C VAL A 56 -10.06 1.78 0.28
N ALA A 57 -10.85 2.85 0.41
CA ALA A 57 -10.32 4.16 0.82
C ALA A 57 -9.67 4.12 2.21
N LYS A 58 -10.34 3.48 3.18
CA LYS A 58 -9.81 3.31 4.55
C LYS A 58 -8.56 2.44 4.57
N GLU A 59 -8.52 1.39 3.75
CA GLU A 59 -7.39 0.49 3.68
C GLU A 59 -6.17 1.12 3.00
N LEU A 60 -6.35 1.97 1.98
CA LEU A 60 -5.26 2.76 1.40
C LEU A 60 -4.63 3.70 2.43
N GLN A 61 -5.45 4.38 3.24
CA GLN A 61 -4.96 5.20 4.35
C GLN A 61 -4.21 4.35 5.40
N ALA A 62 -4.76 3.19 5.78
CA ALA A 62 -4.07 2.26 6.69
C ALA A 62 -2.76 1.72 6.08
N TYR A 63 -2.68 1.58 4.76
CA TYR A 63 -1.48 1.12 4.07
C TYR A 63 -0.38 2.18 4.06
N ALA A 64 -0.74 3.46 3.89
CA ALA A 64 0.20 4.56 4.06
C ALA A 64 0.79 4.57 5.48
N ASN A 65 -0.07 4.37 6.50
CA ASN A 65 0.38 4.27 7.89
C ASN A 65 1.31 3.07 8.14
N LEU A 66 1.06 1.94 7.46
CA LEU A 66 1.93 0.76 7.55
C LEU A 66 3.31 1.04 6.94
N HIS A 67 3.37 1.61 5.74
CA HIS A 67 4.64 2.02 5.12
C HIS A 67 5.41 3.03 5.99
N LEU A 68 4.72 3.99 6.60
CA LEU A 68 5.31 4.96 7.52
C LEU A 68 5.91 4.29 8.76
N GLU A 69 5.21 3.32 9.35
CA GLU A 69 5.72 2.54 10.48
C GLU A 69 6.98 1.77 10.07
N ARG A 70 6.93 1.06 8.93
CA ARG A 70 8.08 0.29 8.42
C ARG A 70 9.27 1.17 8.04
N SER A 71 9.05 2.39 7.53
CA SER A 71 10.15 3.30 7.21
C SER A 71 10.98 3.66 8.44
N TYR A 72 10.34 3.89 9.59
CA TYR A 72 11.04 4.15 10.84
C TYR A 72 11.73 2.91 11.41
N GLU A 73 11.10 1.74 11.33
CA GLU A 73 11.71 0.48 11.77
C GLU A 73 12.99 0.17 11.00
N TYR A 74 12.96 0.31 9.68
CA TYR A 74 14.15 0.15 8.84
C TYR A 74 15.20 1.23 9.10
N LEU A 75 14.79 2.46 9.38
CA LEU A 75 15.73 3.53 9.75
C LEU A 75 16.50 3.17 11.03
N LEU A 76 15.81 2.61 12.03
CA LEU A 76 16.42 2.16 13.28
C LEU A 76 17.37 0.99 13.03
N SER A 77 17.00 0.02 12.19
CA SER A 77 17.91 -1.06 11.78
C SER A 77 19.15 -0.53 11.06
N ALA A 78 19.00 0.46 10.18
CA ALA A 78 20.13 1.10 9.50
C ALA A 78 21.08 1.78 10.49
N ALA A 79 20.54 2.49 11.50
CA ALA A 79 21.33 3.11 12.56
C ALA A 79 22.06 2.07 13.42
N TYR A 80 21.40 0.96 13.76
CA TYR A 80 22.00 -0.12 14.52
C TYR A 80 23.20 -0.74 13.80
N PHE A 81 23.08 -1.09 12.51
CA PHE A 81 24.19 -1.65 11.76
C PHE A 81 25.36 -0.67 11.54
N ASN A 82 25.11 0.64 11.68
CA ASN A 82 26.13 1.68 11.59
C ASN A 82 26.76 2.05 12.94
N ASN A 83 26.44 1.33 14.02
CA ASN A 83 27.12 1.54 15.30
C ASN A 83 28.55 0.96 15.27
N TYR A 84 29.42 1.42 16.18
CA TYR A 84 30.85 1.04 16.18
C TYR A 84 31.12 -0.45 16.48
N GLN A 85 30.17 -1.17 17.09
CA GLN A 85 30.31 -2.60 17.40
C GLN A 85 29.93 -3.46 16.21
N MET A 86 28.82 -3.14 15.54
CA MET A 86 28.35 -3.87 14.36
C MET A 86 29.16 -3.50 13.13
N ASN A 87 29.33 -2.19 12.87
CA ASN A 87 30.10 -1.62 11.77
C ASN A 87 29.91 -2.35 10.42
N ARG A 88 28.64 -2.56 10.04
CA ARG A 88 28.22 -3.24 8.80
C ARG A 88 27.63 -2.20 7.84
N ALA A 89 28.48 -1.54 7.07
CA ALA A 89 28.07 -0.44 6.20
C ALA A 89 27.12 -0.91 5.08
N GLY A 90 27.29 -2.14 4.59
CA GLY A 90 26.41 -2.75 3.59
C GLY A 90 25.02 -3.05 4.13
N PHE A 91 24.92 -3.64 5.32
CA PHE A 91 23.62 -3.83 6.00
C PHE A 91 22.96 -2.48 6.32
N SER A 92 23.73 -1.50 6.83
CA SER A 92 23.21 -0.16 7.08
C SER A 92 22.63 0.47 5.81
N LYS A 93 23.35 0.38 4.69
CA LYS A 93 22.89 0.86 3.38
C LYS A 93 21.63 0.14 2.91
N LEU A 94 21.54 -1.18 3.07
CA LEU A 94 20.35 -1.98 2.72
C LEU A 94 19.12 -1.49 3.47
N PHE A 95 19.21 -1.39 4.79
CA PHE A 95 18.09 -0.93 5.62
C PHE A 95 17.77 0.54 5.39
N LYS A 96 18.76 1.38 5.11
CA LYS A 96 18.52 2.79 4.76
C LYS A 96 17.73 2.90 3.45
N LYS A 97 18.09 2.12 2.43
CA LYS A 97 17.32 2.05 1.18
C LYS A 97 15.89 1.59 1.41
N LEU A 98 15.68 0.52 2.17
CA LEU A 98 14.32 0.06 2.53
C LEU A 98 13.51 1.12 3.30
N SER A 99 14.16 1.89 4.16
CA SER A 99 13.55 3.01 4.89
C SER A 99 13.11 4.13 3.94
N ASP A 100 14.00 4.54 3.04
CA ASP A 100 13.75 5.61 2.07
C ASP A 100 12.64 5.21 1.08
N ASP A 101 12.71 3.99 0.54
CA ASP A 101 11.68 3.47 -0.38
C ASP A 101 10.30 3.43 0.31
N ALA A 102 10.22 2.99 1.56
CA ALA A 102 8.95 2.95 2.31
C ALA A 102 8.43 4.37 2.65
N TRP A 103 9.33 5.31 2.92
CA TRP A 103 8.96 6.72 3.13
C TRP A 103 8.40 7.35 1.86
N GLU A 104 9.03 7.11 0.70
CA GLU A 104 8.53 7.56 -0.59
C GLU A 104 7.16 6.96 -0.91
N LYS A 105 6.97 5.64 -0.68
CA LYS A 105 5.68 4.97 -0.85
C LYS A 105 4.60 5.50 0.09
N THR A 106 4.96 5.93 1.29
CA THR A 106 4.03 6.62 2.21
C THR A 106 3.52 7.92 1.58
N ILE A 107 4.42 8.75 1.07
CA ILE A 107 4.07 10.02 0.42
C ILE A 107 3.20 9.78 -0.81
N ASP A 108 3.55 8.78 -1.61
CA ASP A 108 2.80 8.40 -2.82
C ASP A 108 1.36 7.99 -2.50
N LEU A 109 1.16 7.13 -1.49
CA LEU A 109 -0.17 6.75 -1.03
C LEU A 109 -0.99 7.94 -0.52
N ILE A 110 -0.38 8.87 0.22
CA ILE A 110 -1.06 10.08 0.69
C ILE A 110 -1.53 10.94 -0.49
N LYS A 111 -0.67 11.10 -1.51
CA LYS A 111 -1.03 11.78 -2.76
C LYS A 111 -2.15 11.04 -3.48
N HIS A 112 -2.12 9.71 -3.56
CA HIS A 112 -3.16 8.93 -4.22
C HIS A 112 -4.52 9.07 -3.52
N VAL A 113 -4.54 8.95 -2.18
CA VAL A 113 -5.75 9.14 -1.37
C VAL A 113 -6.38 10.51 -1.62
N THR A 114 -5.57 11.57 -1.62
CA THR A 114 -6.06 12.94 -1.85
C THR A 114 -6.41 13.23 -3.30
N MET A 115 -5.72 12.61 -4.26
CA MET A 115 -6.04 12.67 -5.69
C MET A 115 -7.42 12.07 -5.99
N ARG A 116 -7.80 11.01 -5.27
CA ARG A 116 -9.13 10.39 -5.35
C ARG A 116 -10.24 11.12 -4.57
N GLY A 117 -9.93 12.31 -4.02
CA GLY A 117 -10.89 13.19 -3.36
C GLY A 117 -11.16 12.89 -1.88
N ASP A 118 -10.36 12.03 -1.26
CA ASP A 118 -10.46 11.70 0.17
C ASP A 118 -9.40 12.44 1.00
N VAL A 119 -9.52 12.39 2.33
CA VAL A 119 -8.61 13.05 3.27
C VAL A 119 -7.86 12.01 4.07
N MET A 120 -6.52 12.13 4.10
CA MET A 120 -5.67 11.21 4.84
C MET A 120 -5.91 11.29 6.36
N ASN A 121 -6.23 10.14 6.98
CA ASN A 121 -6.30 9.98 8.43
C ASN A 121 -5.18 9.07 8.95
N PHE A 122 -4.19 9.66 9.62
CA PHE A 122 -3.06 8.92 10.21
C PHE A 122 -3.44 8.01 11.41
N ALA A 123 -4.66 8.15 11.94
CA ALA A 123 -5.19 7.24 12.95
C ALA A 123 -5.91 6.02 12.35
N GLN A 124 -6.11 5.98 11.03
CA GLN A 124 -6.80 4.88 10.36
C GLN A 124 -6.05 3.57 10.52
N ARG A 125 -6.79 2.53 10.90
CA ARG A 125 -6.29 1.16 11.08
C ARG A 125 -6.91 0.24 10.02
N SER A 126 -6.16 -0.76 9.60
CA SER A 126 -6.65 -1.79 8.70
C SER A 126 -7.67 -2.67 9.42
N ILE A 127 -8.69 -3.13 8.69
CA ILE A 127 -9.65 -4.13 9.16
C ILE A 127 -9.10 -5.56 9.02
N GLN A 128 -8.04 -5.75 8.22
CA GLN A 128 -7.33 -7.02 8.20
C GLN A 128 -6.78 -7.27 9.60
N LYS A 129 -7.04 -8.47 10.16
CA LYS A 129 -6.59 -8.83 11.51
C LYS A 129 -5.12 -8.45 11.67
N PRO A 130 -4.77 -7.65 12.69
CA PRO A 130 -3.38 -7.33 12.91
C PRO A 130 -2.62 -8.63 13.13
N VAL A 131 -1.52 -8.82 12.40
CA VAL A 131 -0.44 -9.67 12.88
C VAL A 131 -0.13 -9.15 14.28
N GLU A 132 -0.08 -10.02 15.29
CA GLU A 132 0.22 -9.61 16.67
C GLU A 132 1.34 -8.57 16.62
N LYS A 133 1.07 -7.36 17.13
CA LYS A 133 2.07 -6.28 17.19
C LYS A 133 3.17 -6.70 18.15
N LYS A 134 4.07 -7.55 17.67
CA LYS A 134 5.34 -7.85 18.32
C LYS A 134 6.19 -6.61 18.13
N ASN A 135 6.70 -6.07 19.23
CA ASN A 135 7.64 -4.96 19.20
C ASN A 135 8.72 -5.25 18.15
N TYR A 136 8.98 -4.28 17.28
CA TYR A 136 10.06 -4.41 16.31
C TYR A 136 11.40 -4.37 17.05
N THR A 137 12.06 -5.51 17.14
CA THR A 137 13.40 -5.61 17.72
C THR A 137 14.41 -5.11 16.70
N VAL A 138 15.16 -4.08 17.06
CA VAL A 138 16.18 -3.46 16.20
C VAL A 138 17.52 -4.19 16.32
N GLU A 139 17.86 -4.61 17.55
CA GLU A 139 19.15 -5.23 17.90
C GLU A 139 19.15 -6.72 17.51
N LEU A 140 19.24 -6.98 16.21
CA LEU A 140 19.21 -8.33 15.62
C LEU A 140 20.53 -8.64 14.91
N HIS A 141 20.95 -9.90 14.95
CA HIS A 141 22.09 -10.37 14.16
C HIS A 141 21.77 -10.36 12.65
N GLU A 142 22.79 -10.45 11.80
CA GLU A 142 22.68 -10.27 10.35
C GLU A 142 21.58 -11.12 9.71
N LEU A 143 21.55 -12.43 9.97
CA LEU A 143 20.53 -13.33 9.42
C LEU A 143 19.12 -13.04 9.98
N GLU A 144 19.00 -12.78 11.27
CA GLU A 144 17.72 -12.46 11.91
C GLU A 144 17.14 -11.16 11.37
N SER A 145 17.99 -10.15 11.13
CA SER A 145 17.59 -8.87 10.56
C SER A 145 17.06 -9.03 9.12
N LEU A 146 17.70 -9.85 8.28
CA LEU A 146 17.24 -10.14 6.92
C LEU A 146 15.96 -10.95 6.91
N ALA A 147 15.82 -11.93 7.82
CA ALA A 147 14.59 -12.69 7.98
C ALA A 147 13.42 -11.79 8.39
N LYS A 148 13.66 -10.88 9.35
CA LYS A 148 12.67 -9.87 9.76
C LYS A 148 12.29 -8.95 8.61
N ALA A 149 13.28 -8.44 7.86
CA ALA A 149 13.03 -7.61 6.69
C ALA A 149 12.20 -8.34 5.63
N LEU A 150 12.51 -9.61 5.37
CA LEU A 150 11.77 -10.46 4.43
C LEU A 150 10.31 -10.65 4.85
N ASP A 151 10.05 -10.92 6.13
CA ASP A 151 8.68 -11.06 6.65
C ASP A 151 7.90 -9.75 6.57
N THR A 152 8.54 -8.62 6.88
CA THR A 152 7.92 -7.30 6.73
C THR A 152 7.57 -6.97 5.27
N GLN A 153 8.44 -7.29 4.30
CA GLN A 153 8.12 -7.09 2.88
C GLN A 153 6.97 -8.01 2.42
N LYS A 154 6.91 -9.26 2.91
CA LYS A 154 5.76 -10.14 2.65
C LYS A 154 4.46 -9.59 3.22
N GLU A 155 4.47 -9.04 4.43
CA GLU A 155 3.30 -8.39 5.02
C GLU A 155 2.82 -7.21 4.15
N LEU A 156 3.75 -6.37 3.67
CA LEU A 156 3.42 -5.26 2.77
C LEU A 156 2.80 -5.74 1.44
N ALA A 157 3.30 -6.84 0.89
CA ALA A 157 2.76 -7.47 -0.32
C ALA A 157 1.37 -8.06 -0.10
N GLU A 158 1.19 -8.84 0.98
CA GLU A 158 -0.10 -9.43 1.33
C GLU A 158 -1.16 -8.37 1.65
N ARG A 159 -0.75 -7.25 2.24
CA ARG A 159 -1.64 -6.09 2.41
C ARG A 159 -2.05 -5.49 1.07
N ALA A 160 -1.14 -5.35 0.10
CA ALA A 160 -1.50 -4.89 -1.24
C ALA A 160 -2.51 -5.85 -1.91
N PHE A 161 -2.32 -7.16 -1.81
CA PHE A 161 -3.28 -8.15 -2.32
C PHE A 161 -4.65 -8.07 -1.66
N TYR A 162 -4.67 -7.79 -0.36
CA TYR A 162 -5.91 -7.58 0.37
C TYR A 162 -6.69 -6.38 -0.20
N ILE A 163 -6.03 -5.23 -0.35
CA ILE A 163 -6.66 -4.00 -0.86
C ILE A 163 -7.09 -4.17 -2.31
N HIS A 164 -6.26 -4.80 -3.14
CA HIS A 164 -6.60 -5.12 -4.52
C HIS A 164 -7.88 -5.94 -4.59
N ARG A 165 -7.99 -6.99 -3.78
CA ARG A 165 -9.21 -7.81 -3.70
C ARG A 165 -10.43 -7.03 -3.20
N GLU A 166 -10.25 -6.13 -2.24
CA GLU A 166 -11.33 -5.21 -1.80
C GLU A 166 -11.80 -4.29 -2.93
N ALA A 167 -10.89 -3.85 -3.80
CA ALA A 167 -11.19 -2.94 -4.89
C ALA A 167 -11.99 -3.58 -6.03
N ILE A 168 -11.76 -4.84 -6.36
CA ILE A 168 -12.36 -5.46 -7.55
C ILE A 168 -13.32 -6.61 -7.28
N ARG A 169 -13.35 -7.19 -6.07
CA ARG A 169 -14.03 -8.47 -5.84
C ARG A 169 -14.91 -8.57 -4.59
N ASN A 170 -14.51 -7.99 -3.45
CA ASN A 170 -15.17 -8.33 -2.18
C ASN A 170 -16.50 -7.61 -1.94
N SER A 171 -16.84 -6.59 -2.72
CA SER A 171 -18.10 -5.85 -2.60
C SER A 171 -18.82 -5.83 -3.94
N GLU A 172 -20.08 -6.27 -3.97
CA GLU A 172 -20.93 -6.23 -5.19
C GLU A 172 -21.22 -4.81 -5.66
N HIS A 173 -21.09 -3.82 -4.78
CA HIS A 173 -21.34 -2.41 -5.05
C HIS A 173 -20.05 -1.60 -5.28
N LEU A 174 -18.89 -2.27 -5.35
CA LEU A 174 -17.61 -1.58 -5.58
C LEU A 174 -16.80 -2.32 -6.64
N HIS A 175 -16.39 -1.57 -7.65
CA HIS A 175 -15.43 -2.02 -8.64
C HIS A 175 -14.53 -0.83 -9.01
N ASP A 176 -13.34 -0.77 -8.41
CA ASP A 176 -12.38 0.31 -8.58
C ASP A 176 -11.11 -0.18 -9.28
N PRO A 177 -11.12 -0.25 -10.63
CA PRO A 177 -9.97 -0.70 -11.41
C PRO A 177 -8.80 0.30 -11.35
N GLU A 178 -9.04 1.56 -10.97
CA GLU A 178 -7.98 2.56 -10.85
C GLU A 178 -7.09 2.25 -9.64
N VAL A 179 -7.68 1.94 -8.47
CA VAL A 179 -6.90 1.49 -7.31
C VAL A 179 -6.21 0.16 -7.60
N ALA A 180 -6.88 -0.75 -8.31
CA ALA A 180 -6.30 -2.04 -8.65
C ALA A 180 -5.03 -1.89 -9.51
N GLN A 181 -5.11 -1.11 -10.60
CA GLN A 181 -3.96 -0.84 -11.47
C GLN A 181 -2.84 -0.12 -10.72
N TYR A 182 -3.17 0.89 -9.92
CA TYR A 182 -2.19 1.62 -9.11
C TYR A 182 -1.42 0.67 -8.17
N LEU A 183 -2.12 -0.25 -7.48
CA LEU A 183 -1.47 -1.24 -6.62
C LEU A 183 -0.59 -2.22 -7.42
N GLU A 184 -1.04 -2.64 -8.59
CA GLU A 184 -0.29 -3.55 -9.47
C GLU A 184 1.05 -2.92 -9.91
N GLU A 185 0.99 -1.72 -10.49
CA GLU A 185 2.16 -1.03 -11.03
C GLU A 185 3.13 -0.57 -9.93
N GLU A 186 2.61 0.10 -8.90
CA GLU A 186 3.47 0.79 -7.94
C GLU A 186 3.94 -0.08 -6.77
N PHE A 187 3.18 -1.13 -6.42
CA PHE A 187 3.44 -1.90 -5.19
C PHE A 187 3.70 -3.38 -5.48
N VAL A 188 2.81 -4.06 -6.18
CA VAL A 188 2.89 -5.52 -6.34
C VAL A 188 4.16 -5.95 -7.07
N GLU A 189 4.50 -5.30 -8.19
CA GLU A 189 5.74 -5.60 -8.92
C GLU A 189 6.99 -5.31 -8.08
N TYR A 190 7.00 -4.17 -7.39
CA TYR A 190 8.11 -3.76 -6.53
C TYR A 190 8.34 -4.78 -5.41
N GLN A 191 7.27 -5.17 -4.71
CA GLN A 191 7.33 -6.12 -3.60
C GLN A 191 7.84 -7.49 -4.06
N GLY A 192 7.40 -7.98 -5.22
CA GLY A 192 7.87 -9.25 -5.78
C GLY A 192 9.39 -9.29 -5.97
N LYS A 193 9.98 -8.19 -6.49
CA LYS A 193 11.43 -8.06 -6.66
C LYS A 193 12.16 -8.00 -5.30
N ARG A 194 11.69 -7.16 -4.37
CA ARG A 194 12.32 -7.00 -3.03
C ARG A 194 12.29 -8.27 -2.21
N ILE A 195 11.16 -8.99 -2.19
CA ILE A 195 11.01 -10.27 -1.48
C ILE A 195 12.00 -11.30 -2.06
N ARG A 196 12.16 -11.36 -3.38
CA ARG A 196 13.12 -12.27 -4.01
C ARG A 196 14.56 -11.94 -3.62
N ASP A 197 14.94 -10.67 -3.62
CA ASP A 197 16.30 -10.24 -3.25
C ASP A 197 16.63 -10.64 -1.80
N LEU A 198 15.75 -10.30 -0.84
CA LEU A 198 15.92 -10.64 0.57
C LEU A 198 15.91 -12.15 0.83
N ALA A 199 15.08 -12.91 0.11
CA ALA A 199 15.10 -14.37 0.18
C ALA A 199 16.41 -14.96 -0.35
N GLY A 200 17.04 -14.32 -1.35
CA GLY A 200 18.39 -14.66 -1.80
C GLY A 200 19.42 -14.43 -0.70
N HIS A 201 19.44 -13.24 -0.12
CA HIS A 201 20.37 -12.88 0.96
C HIS A 201 20.27 -13.80 2.19
N THR A 202 19.06 -14.16 2.62
CA THR A 202 18.87 -15.12 3.72
C THR A 202 19.37 -16.52 3.35
N SER A 203 19.24 -16.93 2.09
CA SER A 203 19.76 -18.22 1.60
C SER A 203 21.29 -18.26 1.60
N ASP A 204 21.94 -17.18 1.18
CA ASP A 204 23.41 -17.06 1.18
C ASP A 204 23.96 -17.15 2.61
N LEU A 205 23.39 -16.36 3.55
CA LEU A 205 23.81 -16.40 4.95
C LEU A 205 23.53 -17.75 5.61
N LYS A 206 22.41 -18.40 5.29
CA LYS A 206 22.11 -19.76 5.77
C LYS A 206 23.22 -20.73 5.38
N GLN A 207 23.70 -20.68 4.13
CA GLN A 207 24.77 -21.57 3.66
C GLN A 207 26.08 -21.33 4.42
N PHE A 208 26.43 -20.08 4.70
CA PHE A 208 27.63 -19.74 5.49
C PHE A 208 27.58 -20.30 6.91
N ILE A 209 26.40 -20.34 7.53
CA ILE A 209 26.22 -20.91 8.87
C ILE A 209 26.32 -22.44 8.84
N THR A 210 25.70 -23.10 7.85
CA THR A 210 25.59 -24.57 7.83
C THR A 210 26.89 -25.31 7.51
N ASN A 211 27.91 -24.64 6.96
CA ASN A 211 29.22 -25.23 6.64
C ASN A 211 30.17 -25.26 7.86
N ASN A 212 29.71 -25.79 8.99
CA ASN A 212 30.43 -25.84 10.28
C ASN A 212 30.83 -24.47 10.87
N GLY A 213 30.33 -23.35 10.32
CA GLY A 213 30.54 -21.99 10.83
C GLY A 213 31.98 -21.48 10.87
N GLN A 214 32.95 -22.25 10.36
CA GLN A 214 34.38 -21.90 10.44
C GLN A 214 34.69 -20.57 9.74
N ASP A 215 34.00 -20.29 8.63
CA ASP A 215 34.21 -19.08 7.83
C ASP A 215 33.15 -18.00 8.08
N LEU A 216 32.27 -18.16 9.09
CA LEU A 216 31.11 -17.28 9.24
C LEU A 216 31.49 -15.80 9.39
N SER A 217 32.52 -15.49 10.18
CA SER A 217 32.96 -14.11 10.40
C SER A 217 33.50 -13.45 9.13
N LEU A 218 34.31 -14.18 8.36
CA LEU A 218 34.85 -13.74 7.08
C LEU A 218 33.74 -13.62 6.03
N ALA A 219 32.85 -14.60 5.96
CA ALA A 219 31.73 -14.61 5.03
C ALA A 219 30.78 -13.43 5.28
N LEU A 220 30.47 -13.10 6.54
CA LEU A 220 29.66 -11.92 6.88
C LEU A 220 30.37 -10.61 6.50
N TYR A 221 31.69 -10.52 6.67
CA TYR A 221 32.46 -9.36 6.22
C TYR A 221 32.41 -9.21 4.68
N LEU A 222 32.67 -10.29 3.93
CA LEU A 222 32.60 -10.28 2.47
C LEU A 222 31.18 -10.01 1.95
N PHE A 223 30.17 -10.52 2.65
CA PHE A 223 28.77 -10.28 2.32
C PHE A 223 28.37 -8.82 2.55
N ASP A 224 28.85 -8.19 3.64
CA ASP A 224 28.65 -6.75 3.85
C ASP A 224 29.31 -5.93 2.74
N GLU A 225 30.55 -6.24 2.35
CA GLU A 225 31.24 -5.61 1.23
C GLU A 225 30.50 -5.80 -0.11
N TYR A 226 29.86 -6.95 -0.29
CA TYR A 226 28.98 -7.20 -1.43
C TYR A 226 27.75 -6.27 -1.39
N LEU A 227 27.05 -6.20 -0.25
CA LEU A 227 25.89 -5.33 -0.08
C LEU A 227 26.22 -3.85 -0.34
N GLN A 228 27.39 -3.37 0.10
CA GLN A 228 27.83 -2.00 -0.18
C GLN A 228 27.86 -1.67 -1.68
N LYS A 229 28.12 -2.66 -2.54
CA LYS A 229 28.26 -2.52 -3.99
C LYS A 229 26.95 -2.68 -4.76
N VAL A 230 26.04 -3.53 -4.28
CA VAL A 230 24.83 -3.91 -5.04
C VAL A 230 23.55 -3.22 -4.59
N VAL A 231 23.50 -2.74 -3.35
CA VAL A 231 22.36 -1.99 -2.80
C VAL A 231 22.39 -0.56 -3.30
#